data_AF-A0A3S3TRY3-F1
#
_entry.id   AF-A0A3S3TRY3-F1
#
_cell.length_a   1.000
_cell.length_b   1.000
_cell.length_c   1.000
_cell.angle_alpha   90.00
_cell.angle_beta   90.00
_cell.angle_gamma   90.00
#
_symmetry.space_group_name_H-M   'P 1'
#
loop_
_entity.id
_entity.type
_entity.pdbx_description
1 polymer ?
#
loop_
_entity_poly.entity_id
_entity_poly.type
_entity_poly.pdbx_seq_one_letter_code
_entity_poly.pdbx_strand_id
1 'polypeptide(L)'
;MGPNTLRRAAGAFSLLAPPILFANLLFIINYGSVVETVFFATLALLYIIMMASRVNYSDLLMGRVNFDGIPTYLREALVETNQRGDYVNVEIMRMLGKKPKMSQSEAARWLNAKGISLTQPAVAKYLSRLEGLGMLSSTKTAYVKQYSLCGVGVAALRAIEQVLPQRYFWFIIRNEIGVRTFKPISSEVTLPND
;
A
#
# COMPACT_ATOMS: atom_id res chain seq x y z
N MET A 1 -22.79 14.26 12.30
CA MET A 1 -21.40 14.21 11.77
C MET A 1 -21.17 12.84 11.19
N GLY A 2 -20.83 12.73 9.90
CA GLY A 2 -20.61 11.41 9.28
C GLY A 2 -19.30 10.76 9.79
N PRO A 3 -19.19 9.43 9.77
CA PRO A 3 -17.96 8.73 10.17
C PRO A 3 -16.71 9.23 9.40
N ASN A 4 -16.91 9.72 8.17
CA ASN A 4 -15.85 10.28 7.33
C ASN A 4 -15.31 11.65 7.83
N THR A 5 -16.11 12.48 8.51
CA THR A 5 -15.63 13.79 9.00
C THR A 5 -14.74 13.65 10.23
N LEU A 6 -15.06 12.71 11.12
CA LEU A 6 -14.27 12.44 12.33
C LEU A 6 -12.90 11.84 11.97
N ARG A 7 -12.87 10.97 10.97
CA ARG A 7 -11.65 10.39 10.41
C ARG A 7 -10.74 11.44 9.76
N ARG A 8 -11.32 12.37 8.99
CA ARG A 8 -10.59 13.50 8.40
C ARG A 8 -10.00 14.43 9.45
N ALA A 9 -10.76 14.73 10.50
CA ALA A 9 -10.27 15.54 11.62
C ALA A 9 -9.11 14.85 12.35
N ALA A 10 -9.20 13.54 12.59
CA ALA A 10 -8.14 12.76 13.22
C ALA A 10 -6.86 12.73 12.35
N GLY A 11 -6.98 12.56 11.04
CA GLY A 11 -5.86 12.62 10.09
C GLY A 11 -5.21 14.00 9.99
N ALA A 12 -6.02 15.06 9.96
CA ALA A 12 -5.52 16.42 9.95
C ALA A 12 -4.80 16.74 11.27
N PHE A 13 -5.37 16.28 12.40
CA PHE A 13 -4.77 16.44 13.72
C PHE A 13 -3.43 15.69 13.83
N SER A 14 -3.35 14.43 13.39
CA SER A 14 -2.10 13.67 13.46
C SER A 14 -0.97 14.28 12.62
N LEU A 15 -1.32 14.98 11.53
CA LEU A 15 -0.35 15.61 10.64
C LEU A 15 0.06 17.03 11.08
N LEU A 16 -0.91 17.82 11.59
CA LEU A 16 -0.74 19.24 11.90
C LEU A 16 -0.49 19.53 13.38
N ALA A 17 -1.04 18.74 14.31
CA ALA A 17 -0.90 18.99 15.74
C ALA A 17 0.58 18.91 16.20
N PRO A 18 1.39 17.92 15.78
CA PRO A 18 2.79 17.87 16.21
C PRO A 18 3.62 19.09 15.74
N PRO A 19 3.57 19.53 14.46
CA PRO A 19 4.27 20.76 14.05
C PRO A 19 3.74 22.03 14.72
N ILE A 20 2.41 22.15 14.92
CA ILE A 20 1.83 23.34 15.59
C ILE A 20 2.24 23.38 17.07
N LEU A 21 2.20 22.25 17.76
CA LEU A 21 2.68 22.16 19.15
C LEU A 21 4.17 22.48 19.22
N PHE A 22 4.98 21.95 18.29
CA PHE A 22 6.40 22.23 18.23
C PHE A 22 6.70 23.71 17.96
N ALA A 23 5.98 24.38 17.06
CA ALA A 23 6.14 25.80 16.78
C ALA A 23 5.77 26.68 17.99
N ASN A 24 4.65 26.37 18.66
CA ASN A 24 4.26 27.06 19.90
C ASN A 24 5.27 26.82 21.03
N LEU A 25 5.84 25.62 21.10
CA LEU A 25 6.87 25.29 22.07
C LEU A 25 8.19 25.99 21.78
N LEU A 26 8.63 26.09 20.52
CA LEU A 26 9.80 26.88 20.17
C LEU A 26 9.66 28.36 20.56
N PHE A 27 8.45 28.91 20.44
CA PHE A 27 8.15 30.26 20.91
C PHE A 27 8.31 30.41 22.43
N ILE A 28 7.90 29.40 23.21
CA ILE A 28 8.08 29.35 24.67
C ILE A 28 9.55 29.12 25.04
N ILE A 29 10.27 28.26 24.29
CA ILE A 29 11.68 27.91 24.51
C ILE A 29 12.63 29.08 24.25
N ASN A 30 12.24 30.07 23.44
CA ASN A 30 12.98 31.34 23.35
C ASN A 30 13.10 32.04 24.72
N TYR A 31 12.28 31.65 25.70
CA TYR A 31 12.34 32.04 27.11
C TYR A 31 12.69 30.87 28.06
N GLY A 32 12.95 29.68 27.53
CA GLY A 32 13.13 28.42 28.28
C GLY A 32 14.59 27.96 28.38
N SER A 33 14.80 26.83 29.04
CA SER A 33 16.13 26.28 29.30
C SER A 33 16.67 25.43 28.12
N VAL A 34 18.01 25.27 28.06
CA VAL A 34 18.67 24.43 27.05
C VAL A 34 18.14 22.98 27.07
N VAL A 35 17.79 22.45 28.26
CA VAL A 35 17.29 21.08 28.44
C VAL A 35 15.95 20.87 27.72
N GLU A 36 15.03 21.84 27.81
CA GLU A 36 13.72 21.78 27.13
C GLU A 36 13.92 21.77 25.62
N THR A 37 14.80 22.65 25.12
CA THR A 37 15.14 22.72 23.68
C THR A 37 15.56 21.36 23.13
N VAL A 38 16.48 20.67 23.83
CA VAL A 38 16.99 19.35 23.41
C VAL A 38 15.89 18.29 23.44
N PHE A 39 15.05 18.29 24.48
CA PHE A 39 13.93 17.35 24.60
C PHE A 39 12.95 17.48 23.42
N PHE A 40 12.55 18.70 23.07
CA PHE A 40 11.60 18.92 21.96
C PHE A 40 12.22 18.65 20.61
N ALA A 41 13.49 19.01 20.39
CA ALA A 41 14.21 18.65 19.17
C ALA A 41 14.24 17.13 18.96
N THR A 42 14.42 16.37 20.05
CA THR A 42 14.37 14.91 20.02
C THR A 42 12.99 14.38 19.65
N LEU A 43 11.91 14.93 20.24
CA LEU A 43 10.53 14.57 19.88
C LEU A 43 10.20 14.89 18.41
N ALA A 44 10.63 16.05 17.91
CA ALA A 44 10.45 16.41 16.51
C ALA A 44 11.19 15.46 15.57
N LEU A 45 12.42 15.08 15.92
CA LEU A 45 13.19 14.09 15.16
C LEU A 45 12.47 12.73 15.14
N LEU A 46 12.00 12.25 16.30
CA LEU A 46 11.23 11.01 16.39
C LEU A 46 9.95 11.06 15.53
N TYR A 47 9.24 12.19 15.54
CA TYR A 47 8.08 12.40 14.68
C TYR A 47 8.42 12.33 13.19
N ILE A 48 9.50 13.00 12.75
CA ILE A 48 9.95 12.95 11.36
C ILE A 48 10.32 11.51 10.97
N ILE A 49 11.03 10.78 11.83
CA ILE A 49 11.37 9.36 11.62
C ILE A 49 10.09 8.52 11.47
N MET A 50 9.10 8.73 12.33
CA MET A 50 7.81 8.04 12.25
C MET A 50 7.08 8.37 10.94
N MET A 51 7.02 9.63 10.52
CA MET A 51 6.36 10.01 9.27
C MET A 51 7.08 9.49 8.02
N ALA A 52 8.41 9.35 8.09
CA ALA A 52 9.25 8.74 7.06
C ALA A 52 9.21 7.20 7.07
N SER A 53 8.71 6.59 8.15
CA SER A 53 8.66 5.14 8.30
C SER A 53 7.76 4.48 7.26
N ARG A 54 8.05 3.19 7.00
CA ARG A 54 7.26 2.39 6.05
C ARG A 54 5.96 1.95 6.70
N VAL A 55 4.88 1.99 5.92
CA VAL A 55 3.57 1.48 6.34
C VAL A 55 3.58 -0.04 6.23
N ASN A 56 3.38 -0.70 7.38
CA ASN A 56 3.05 -2.12 7.41
C ASN A 56 1.55 -2.27 7.30
N TYR A 57 1.08 -2.66 6.11
CA TYR A 57 -0.33 -2.92 5.83
C TYR A 57 -0.74 -4.26 6.47
N SER A 58 -1.13 -4.21 7.74
CA SER A 58 -1.85 -5.31 8.40
C SER A 58 -3.33 -5.30 8.00
N ASP A 59 -4.05 -6.38 8.29
CA ASP A 59 -5.47 -6.54 7.96
C ASP A 59 -6.33 -5.36 8.44
N LEU A 60 -6.03 -4.86 9.65
CA LEU A 60 -6.69 -3.71 10.27
C LEU A 60 -6.50 -2.42 9.48
N LEU A 61 -5.29 -2.20 8.93
CA LEU A 61 -4.98 -1.01 8.14
C LEU A 61 -5.53 -1.12 6.72
N MET A 62 -5.52 -2.32 6.14
CA MET A 62 -6.10 -2.55 4.81
C MET A 62 -7.62 -2.37 4.79
N GLY A 63 -8.33 -2.78 5.84
CA GLY A 63 -9.77 -2.49 5.97
C GLY A 63 -10.10 -0.99 6.01
N ARG A 64 -9.12 -0.13 6.29
CA ARG A 64 -9.26 1.33 6.29
C ARG A 64 -8.88 1.98 4.96
N VAL A 65 -8.31 1.23 4.03
CA VAL A 65 -7.88 1.74 2.73
C VAL A 65 -9.09 1.95 1.84
N ASN A 66 -9.16 3.13 1.24
CA ASN A 66 -10.20 3.45 0.28
C ASN A 66 -9.74 3.15 -1.16
N PHE A 67 -10.41 2.19 -1.80
CA PHE A 67 -10.20 1.76 -3.19
C PHE A 67 -11.08 2.52 -4.20
N ASP A 68 -11.71 3.64 -3.80
CA ASP A 68 -12.43 4.54 -4.70
C ASP A 68 -11.59 4.89 -5.94
N GLY A 69 -12.17 4.74 -7.13
CA GLY A 69 -11.52 5.03 -8.42
C GLY A 69 -10.84 3.83 -9.09
N ILE A 70 -10.82 2.66 -8.45
CA ILE A 70 -10.39 1.40 -9.08
C ILE A 70 -11.62 0.69 -9.67
N PRO A 71 -11.55 0.17 -10.92
CA PRO A 71 -12.62 -0.65 -11.47
C PRO A 71 -13.00 -1.82 -10.56
N THR A 72 -14.30 -2.11 -10.44
CA THR A 72 -14.82 -3.10 -9.47
C THR A 72 -14.19 -4.47 -9.62
N TYR A 73 -14.04 -4.97 -10.85
CA TYR A 73 -13.40 -6.27 -11.13
C TYR A 73 -11.95 -6.33 -10.62
N LEU A 74 -11.21 -5.23 -10.75
CA LEU A 74 -9.84 -5.13 -10.30
C LEU A 74 -9.78 -5.05 -8.77
N ARG A 75 -10.69 -4.28 -8.17
CA ARG A 75 -10.81 -4.18 -6.71
C ARG A 75 -11.09 -5.54 -6.09
N GLU A 76 -12.04 -6.31 -6.63
CA GLU A 76 -12.37 -7.64 -6.13
C GLU A 76 -11.17 -8.60 -6.21
N ALA A 77 -10.42 -8.54 -7.29
CA ALA A 77 -9.20 -9.32 -7.44
C ALA A 77 -8.09 -8.91 -6.45
N LEU A 78 -7.96 -7.61 -6.16
CA LEU A 78 -6.93 -7.10 -5.25
C LEU A 78 -7.28 -7.27 -3.77
N VAL A 79 -8.57 -7.20 -3.43
CA VAL A 79 -9.09 -7.35 -2.07
C VAL A 79 -9.21 -8.82 -1.67
N GLU A 80 -8.97 -9.76 -2.59
CA GLU A 80 -8.95 -11.19 -2.25
C GLU A 80 -7.89 -11.48 -1.18
N THR A 81 -8.38 -11.87 0.01
CA THR A 81 -7.56 -12.23 1.16
C THR A 81 -7.44 -13.74 1.29
N ASN A 82 -6.36 -14.20 1.92
CA ASN A 82 -6.29 -15.58 2.43
C ASN A 82 -7.16 -15.75 3.69
N GLN A 83 -7.15 -16.96 4.27
CA GLN A 83 -7.85 -17.27 5.54
C GLN A 83 -7.36 -16.45 6.75
N ARG A 84 -6.16 -15.85 6.65
CA ARG A 84 -5.55 -15.02 7.70
C ARG A 84 -5.78 -13.52 7.50
N GLY A 85 -6.43 -13.10 6.41
CA GLY A 85 -6.64 -11.68 6.09
C GLY A 85 -5.56 -11.07 5.18
N ASP A 86 -4.51 -11.81 4.81
CA ASP A 86 -3.42 -11.28 4.01
C ASP A 86 -3.83 -11.08 2.55
N TYR A 87 -3.47 -9.93 1.98
CA TYR A 87 -3.75 -9.54 0.60
C TYR A 87 -2.69 -10.10 -0.35
N VAL A 88 -2.78 -11.41 -0.62
CA VAL A 88 -1.79 -12.17 -1.39
C VAL A 88 -1.60 -11.58 -2.80
N ASN A 89 -2.69 -11.24 -3.48
CA ASN A 89 -2.65 -10.71 -4.84
C ASN A 89 -1.93 -9.36 -4.92
N VAL A 90 -2.14 -8.48 -3.93
CA VAL A 90 -1.43 -7.19 -3.84
C VAL A 90 0.07 -7.39 -3.70
N GLU A 91 0.49 -8.33 -2.85
CA GLU A 91 1.91 -8.55 -2.62
C GLU A 91 2.60 -9.25 -3.79
N ILE A 92 1.88 -10.13 -4.52
CA ILE A 92 2.32 -10.69 -5.80
C ILE A 92 2.56 -9.57 -6.83
N MET A 93 1.61 -8.63 -6.97
CA MET A 93 1.77 -7.51 -7.91
C MET A 93 2.97 -6.63 -7.56
N ARG A 94 3.13 -6.29 -6.27
CA ARG A 94 4.29 -5.51 -5.78
C ARG A 94 5.61 -6.21 -6.01
N MET A 95 5.65 -7.53 -5.83
CA MET A 95 6.83 -8.34 -6.13
C MET A 95 7.19 -8.23 -7.61
N LEU A 96 6.22 -8.43 -8.50
CA LEU A 96 6.42 -8.33 -9.94
C LEU A 96 6.80 -6.92 -10.41
N GLY A 97 6.31 -5.88 -9.73
CA GLY A 97 6.75 -4.50 -9.96
C GLY A 97 8.24 -4.28 -9.68
N LYS A 98 8.81 -5.03 -8.73
CA LYS A 98 10.25 -4.98 -8.40
C LYS A 98 11.08 -5.95 -9.23
N LYS A 99 10.50 -7.10 -9.58
CA LYS A 99 11.12 -8.17 -10.36
C LYS A 99 10.21 -8.52 -11.53
N PRO A 100 10.49 -8.03 -12.76
CA PRO A 100 9.56 -8.09 -13.88
C PRO A 100 9.21 -9.52 -14.33
N LYS A 101 9.99 -10.53 -13.93
CA LYS A 101 9.73 -11.94 -14.16
C LYS A 101 9.92 -12.71 -12.86
N MET A 102 9.03 -13.66 -12.59
CA MET A 102 9.18 -14.57 -11.47
C MET A 102 8.63 -15.97 -11.74
N SER A 103 9.19 -16.96 -11.07
CA SER A 103 8.65 -18.31 -10.97
C SER A 103 7.71 -18.46 -9.76
N GLN A 104 6.89 -19.51 -9.78
CA GLN A 104 6.05 -19.86 -8.64
C GLN A 104 6.85 -20.08 -7.34
N SER A 105 8.03 -20.70 -7.44
CA SER A 105 8.91 -20.94 -6.28
C SER A 105 9.46 -19.65 -5.67
N GLU A 106 9.72 -18.64 -6.50
CA GLU A 106 10.17 -17.32 -6.04
C GLU A 106 9.03 -16.53 -5.42
N ALA A 107 7.83 -16.61 -6.00
CA ALA A 107 6.63 -16.01 -5.43
C ALA A 107 6.36 -16.58 -4.03
N ALA A 108 6.42 -17.90 -3.86
CA ALA A 108 6.28 -18.54 -2.55
C ALA A 108 7.35 -18.09 -1.55
N ARG A 109 8.62 -17.98 -1.98
CA ARG A 109 9.72 -17.49 -1.12
C ARG A 109 9.50 -16.03 -0.69
N TRP A 110 9.06 -15.17 -1.61
CA TRP A 110 8.76 -13.77 -1.31
C TRP A 110 7.63 -13.62 -0.29
N LEU A 111 6.52 -14.34 -0.50
CA LEU A 111 5.37 -14.29 0.39
C LEU A 111 5.73 -14.78 1.80
N ASN A 112 6.49 -15.89 1.91
CA ASN A 112 6.99 -16.37 3.20
C ASN A 112 7.90 -15.36 3.89
N ALA A 113 8.79 -14.67 3.16
CA ALA A 113 9.64 -13.61 3.71
C ALA A 113 8.84 -12.39 4.22
N LYS A 114 7.59 -12.25 3.77
CA LYS A 114 6.63 -11.23 4.23
C LYS A 114 5.73 -11.70 5.37
N GLY A 115 5.92 -12.93 5.87
CA GLY A 115 5.08 -13.54 6.90
C GLY A 115 3.81 -14.21 6.36
N ILE A 116 3.57 -14.15 5.05
CA ILE A 116 2.43 -14.76 4.38
C ILE A 116 2.79 -16.21 4.05
N SER A 117 2.57 -17.12 5.00
CA SER A 117 2.89 -18.52 4.82
C SER A 117 1.83 -19.23 3.98
N LEU A 118 2.18 -19.53 2.73
CA LEU A 118 1.33 -20.23 1.77
C LEU A 118 2.06 -21.44 1.19
N THR A 119 1.31 -22.51 0.99
CA THR A 119 1.81 -23.69 0.28
C THR A 119 2.00 -23.38 -1.21
N GLN A 120 2.92 -24.07 -1.87
CA GLN A 120 3.15 -23.87 -3.31
C GLN A 120 1.87 -24.06 -4.16
N PRO A 121 0.99 -25.05 -3.91
CA PRO A 121 -0.28 -25.18 -4.62
C PRO A 121 -1.22 -23.98 -4.42
N ALA A 122 -1.25 -23.40 -3.21
CA ALA A 122 -2.05 -22.21 -2.94
C ALA A 122 -1.52 -21.01 -3.74
N VAL A 123 -0.20 -20.81 -3.78
CA VAL A 123 0.43 -19.76 -4.61
C VAL A 123 0.12 -19.97 -6.09
N ALA A 124 0.14 -21.22 -6.58
CA ALA A 124 -0.24 -21.54 -7.96
C ALA A 124 -1.67 -21.10 -8.29
N LYS A 125 -2.61 -21.32 -7.36
CA LYS A 125 -4.02 -20.92 -7.51
C LYS A 125 -4.15 -19.41 -7.67
N TYR A 126 -3.47 -18.62 -6.84
CA TYR A 126 -3.49 -17.15 -6.95
C TYR A 126 -2.86 -16.68 -8.27
N LEU A 127 -1.72 -17.24 -8.68
CA LEU A 127 -1.08 -16.90 -9.95
C LEU A 127 -1.96 -17.25 -11.15
N SER A 128 -2.56 -18.44 -11.15
CA SER A 128 -3.47 -18.89 -12.21
C SER A 128 -4.72 -18.01 -12.29
N ARG A 129 -5.24 -17.53 -11.15
CA ARG A 129 -6.39 -16.62 -11.12
C ARG A 129 -6.02 -15.24 -11.69
N LEU A 130 -4.88 -14.68 -11.29
CA LEU A 130 -4.40 -13.40 -11.82
C LEU A 130 -4.06 -13.47 -13.33
N GLU A 131 -3.60 -14.63 -13.79
CA GLU A 131 -3.43 -14.93 -15.22
C GLU A 131 -4.78 -14.99 -15.95
N GLY A 132 -5.79 -15.68 -15.38
CA GLY A 132 -7.14 -15.73 -15.95
C GLY A 132 -7.84 -14.36 -16.00
N LEU A 133 -7.48 -13.43 -15.12
CA LEU A 133 -7.94 -12.04 -15.14
C LEU A 133 -7.16 -11.14 -16.11
N GLY A 134 -6.23 -11.70 -16.89
CA GLY A 134 -5.39 -10.96 -17.83
C GLY A 134 -4.37 -10.03 -17.19
N MET A 135 -4.17 -10.12 -15.86
CA MET A 135 -3.20 -9.28 -15.15
C MET A 135 -1.77 -9.80 -15.29
N LEU A 136 -1.62 -11.12 -15.42
CA LEU A 136 -0.35 -11.79 -15.62
C LEU A 136 -0.30 -12.48 -16.98
N SER A 137 0.88 -12.47 -17.60
CA SER A 137 1.21 -13.35 -18.72
C SER A 137 2.17 -14.40 -18.20
N SER A 138 1.98 -15.65 -18.64
CA SER A 138 2.96 -16.69 -18.41
C SER A 138 3.76 -17.02 -19.66
N THR A 139 5.03 -17.34 -19.46
CA THR A 139 5.90 -17.93 -20.48
C THR A 139 6.37 -19.26 -19.94
N LYS A 140 6.06 -20.35 -20.66
CA LYS A 140 6.53 -21.69 -20.31
C LYS A 140 7.92 -21.88 -20.91
N THR A 141 8.94 -21.90 -20.05
CA THR A 141 10.28 -22.39 -20.40
C THR A 141 10.32 -23.91 -20.16
N ALA A 142 11.30 -24.62 -20.73
CA ALA A 142 11.43 -26.08 -20.63
C ALA A 142 11.35 -26.66 -19.20
N TYR A 143 11.72 -25.87 -18.19
CA TYR A 143 11.77 -26.32 -16.79
C TYR A 143 10.87 -25.51 -15.83
N VAL A 144 10.50 -24.28 -16.19
CA VAL A 144 9.86 -23.35 -15.25
C VAL A 144 8.85 -22.48 -15.98
N LYS A 145 7.64 -22.37 -15.41
CA LYS A 145 6.64 -21.37 -15.81
C LYS A 145 7.01 -20.03 -15.16
N GLN A 146 7.34 -19.04 -15.99
CA GLN A 146 7.64 -17.68 -15.56
C GLN A 146 6.40 -16.80 -15.74
N TYR A 147 6.16 -15.88 -14.81
CA TYR A 147 5.06 -14.93 -14.82
C TYR A 147 5.60 -13.51 -14.92
N SER A 148 4.91 -12.67 -15.69
CA SER A 148 5.19 -11.24 -15.86
C SER A 148 3.89 -10.44 -15.88
N LEU A 149 3.95 -9.14 -15.57
CA LEU A 149 2.76 -8.27 -15.63
C LEU A 149 2.35 -8.00 -17.09
N CYS A 150 1.05 -8.10 -17.36
CA CYS A 150 0.43 -7.59 -18.58
C CYS A 150 0.14 -6.09 -18.49
N GLY A 151 -0.36 -5.48 -19.56
CA GLY A 151 -0.84 -4.08 -19.53
C GLY A 151 -1.87 -3.83 -18.41
N VAL A 152 -2.84 -4.74 -18.25
CA VAL A 152 -3.81 -4.72 -17.14
C VAL A 152 -3.11 -4.81 -15.78
N GLY A 153 -2.14 -5.72 -15.64
CA GLY A 153 -1.37 -5.90 -14.41
C GLY A 153 -0.51 -4.68 -14.06
N VAL A 154 0.05 -3.99 -15.05
CA VAL A 154 0.79 -2.74 -14.85
C VAL A 154 -0.14 -1.61 -14.40
N ALA A 155 -1.33 -1.51 -15.01
CA ALA A 155 -2.34 -0.55 -14.57
C ALA A 155 -2.78 -0.85 -13.12
N ALA A 156 -2.96 -2.14 -12.79
CA ALA A 156 -3.29 -2.58 -11.44
C ALA A 156 -2.17 -2.27 -10.43
N LEU A 157 -0.92 -2.51 -10.79
CA LEU A 157 0.21 -2.17 -9.95
C LEU A 157 0.27 -0.67 -9.67
N ARG A 158 0.07 0.18 -10.69
CA ARG A 158 -0.02 1.63 -10.50
C ARG A 158 -1.17 1.98 -9.56
N ALA A 159 -2.34 1.37 -9.75
CA ALA A 159 -3.48 1.56 -8.85
C ALA A 159 -3.11 1.22 -7.40
N ILE A 160 -2.46 0.08 -7.18
CA ILE A 160 -1.98 -0.37 -5.86
C ILE A 160 -1.00 0.63 -5.26
N GLU A 161 -0.01 1.11 -6.02
CA GLU A 161 1.00 2.05 -5.51
C GLU A 161 0.40 3.40 -5.14
N GLN A 162 -0.60 3.84 -5.91
CA GLN A 162 -1.38 5.01 -5.60
C GLN A 162 -2.21 4.80 -4.32
N VAL A 163 -2.83 3.62 -4.20
CA VAL A 163 -3.79 3.28 -3.13
C VAL A 163 -3.14 2.93 -1.80
N LEU A 164 -1.97 2.31 -1.87
CA LEU A 164 -1.23 1.82 -0.74
C LEU A 164 0.16 2.44 -0.73
N PRO A 165 0.26 3.74 -0.36
CA PRO A 165 1.54 4.43 -0.29
C PRO A 165 2.50 3.73 0.67
N GLN A 166 3.78 3.70 0.33
CA GLN A 166 4.78 3.02 1.15
C GLN A 166 5.13 3.76 2.44
N ARG A 167 4.92 5.08 2.51
CA ARG A 167 5.30 5.93 3.66
C ARG A 167 4.08 6.38 4.45
N TYR A 168 4.24 6.45 5.77
CA TYR A 168 3.14 6.77 6.71
C TYR A 168 2.54 8.16 6.48
N PHE A 169 3.37 9.15 6.15
CA PHE A 169 2.92 10.49 5.78
C PHE A 169 1.88 10.47 4.63
N TRP A 170 2.18 9.78 3.54
CA TRP A 170 1.30 9.68 2.38
C TRP A 170 0.04 8.87 2.68
N PHE A 171 0.14 7.88 3.57
CA PHE A 171 -1.02 7.13 4.04
C PHE A 171 -2.02 8.02 4.77
N ILE A 172 -1.57 8.89 5.70
CA ILE A 172 -2.45 9.81 6.43
C ILE A 172 -3.12 10.79 5.46
N ILE A 173 -2.36 11.43 4.57
CA ILE A 173 -2.89 12.40 3.61
C ILE A 173 -3.99 11.78 2.75
N ARG A 174 -3.76 10.56 2.25
CA ARG A 174 -4.71 9.90 1.37
C ARG A 174 -5.91 9.34 2.14
N ASN A 175 -5.65 8.46 3.09
CA ASN A 175 -6.70 7.61 3.67
C ASN A 175 -7.43 8.30 4.82
N GLU A 176 -6.76 9.18 5.57
CA GLU A 176 -7.38 9.88 6.69
C GLU A 176 -7.93 11.24 6.24
N ILE A 177 -7.11 12.09 5.63
CA ILE A 177 -7.51 13.45 5.20
C ILE A 177 -8.39 13.41 3.94
N GLY A 178 -8.23 12.39 3.09
CA GLY A 178 -9.04 12.22 1.89
C GLY A 178 -8.63 13.14 0.74
N VAL A 179 -7.36 13.58 0.70
CA VAL A 179 -6.84 14.33 -0.45
C VAL A 179 -6.73 13.36 -1.63
N ARG A 180 -7.66 13.49 -2.57
CA ARG A 180 -7.80 12.64 -3.76
C ARG A 180 -7.02 13.27 -4.91
N THR A 181 -5.70 13.07 -4.96
CA THR A 181 -4.86 13.64 -6.03
C THR A 181 -4.76 12.76 -7.27
N PHE A 182 -5.61 11.73 -7.43
CA PHE A 182 -5.40 10.75 -8.50
C PHE A 182 -6.09 11.12 -9.80
N LYS A 183 -5.25 11.13 -10.83
CA LYS A 183 -5.63 10.99 -12.24
C LYS A 183 -6.44 9.69 -12.33
N PRO A 184 -7.70 9.71 -12.79
CA PRO A 184 -8.46 8.50 -12.97
C PRO A 184 -7.65 7.53 -13.82
N ILE A 185 -7.71 6.24 -13.50
CA ILE A 185 -7.23 5.18 -14.38
C ILE A 185 -8.23 5.14 -15.54
N SER A 186 -8.16 6.14 -16.40
CA SER A 186 -9.08 6.37 -17.50
C SER A 186 -8.89 5.24 -18.50
N SER A 187 -9.91 4.38 -18.63
CA SER A 187 -10.41 3.73 -19.86
C SER A 187 -9.45 2.99 -20.82
N GLU A 188 -8.14 3.00 -20.61
CA GLU A 188 -7.13 2.37 -21.48
C GLU A 188 -6.94 0.89 -21.21
N VAL A 189 -7.55 0.36 -20.15
CA VAL A 189 -7.58 -1.06 -19.88
C VAL A 189 -8.79 -1.65 -20.60
N THR A 190 -8.67 -1.78 -21.93
CA THR A 190 -9.54 -2.68 -22.68
C THR A 190 -9.35 -4.09 -22.11
N LEU A 191 -10.42 -4.65 -21.55
CA LEU A 191 -10.47 -6.07 -21.22
C LEU A 191 -10.06 -6.86 -22.47
N PRO A 192 -9.33 -7.98 -22.34
CA PRO A 192 -9.36 -8.97 -23.40
C PRO A 192 -10.84 -9.32 -23.61
N ASN A 193 -11.37 -9.02 -24.80
CA ASN A 193 -12.75 -9.34 -25.15
C ASN A 193 -12.98 -10.82 -24.86
N ASP A 194 -14.05 -11.12 -24.11
CA ASP A 194 -14.62 -12.47 -24.03
C ASP A 194 -14.97 -13.00 -25.44
#